data_AF-A0A9E0KEF9-F1
#
_entry.id   AF-A0A9E0KEF9-F1
#
_cell.length_a   1.000
_cell.length_b   1.000
_cell.length_c   1.000
_cell.angle_alpha   90.00
_cell.angle_beta   90.00
_cell.angle_gamma   90.00
#
_symmetry.space_group_name_H-M   'P 1'
#
loop_
_entity.id
_entity.type
_entity.pdbx_description
1 polymer ?
#
loop_
_entity_poly.entity_id
_entity_poly.type
_entity_poly.pdbx_seq_one_letter_code
_entity_poly.pdbx_strand_id
1 'polypeptide(L)'
;MPVTTLSTGLTAPLVELERRLLAAQPQIEHWFRRQFAEHVPPFYGSVDLRNSGFKLAPVDMNLFPGGFNNLGRDALPLAVQAATMAIERSCCTARNLLLIPENHTRNT
;
A
#
# COMPACT_ATOMS: atom_id res chain seq x y z
N MET A 1 -11.60 -2.02 -20.02
CA MET A 1 -10.77 -0.81 -19.89
C MET A 1 -9.35 -1.16 -20.30
N PRO A 2 -8.68 -0.36 -21.12
CA PRO A 2 -7.26 -0.58 -21.41
C PRO A 2 -6.45 -0.42 -20.11
N VAL A 3 -5.42 -1.27 -19.95
CA VAL A 3 -4.51 -1.25 -18.80
C VAL A 3 -3.09 -0.99 -19.29
N THR A 4 -2.26 -0.40 -18.44
CA THR A 4 -0.85 -0.12 -18.77
C THR A 4 -0.09 -1.42 -19.00
N THR A 5 0.62 -1.50 -20.12
CA THR A 5 1.49 -2.63 -20.47
C THR A 5 2.96 -2.18 -20.48
N LEU A 6 3.87 -3.12 -20.24
CA LEU A 6 5.30 -2.88 -20.39
C LEU A 6 5.64 -2.77 -21.88
N SER A 7 6.37 -1.72 -22.25
CA SER A 7 6.91 -1.53 -23.60
C SER A 7 8.25 -2.24 -23.83
N THR A 8 8.80 -2.90 -22.81
CA THR A 8 10.09 -3.61 -22.86
C THR A 8 9.91 -5.12 -22.99
N GLY A 9 10.78 -5.76 -23.78
CA GLY A 9 10.88 -7.23 -23.84
C GLY A 9 11.76 -7.85 -22.74
N LEU A 10 12.50 -7.04 -21.98
CA LEU A 10 13.41 -7.51 -20.94
C LEU A 10 12.66 -7.71 -19.61
N THR A 11 11.90 -8.79 -19.51
CA THR A 11 11.04 -9.09 -18.34
C THR A 11 11.50 -10.31 -17.53
N ALA A 12 12.53 -11.03 -17.97
CA ALA A 12 12.98 -12.25 -17.29
C ALA A 12 13.30 -12.06 -15.79
N PRO A 13 13.93 -10.95 -15.34
CA PRO A 13 14.14 -10.72 -13.92
C PRO A 13 12.85 -10.48 -13.13
N LEU A 14 11.86 -9.79 -13.72
CA LEU A 14 10.54 -9.61 -13.12
C LEU A 14 9.82 -10.94 -12.95
N VAL A 15 9.82 -11.80 -13.98
CA VAL A 15 9.20 -13.13 -13.93
C VAL A 15 9.87 -14.01 -12.87
N GLU A 16 11.20 -13.96 -12.75
CA GLU A 16 11.92 -14.69 -11.70
C GLU A 16 11.60 -14.16 -10.30
N LEU A 17 11.45 -12.84 -10.12
CA LEU A 17 10.99 -12.24 -8.87
C LEU A 17 9.58 -12.75 -8.51
N GLU A 18 8.63 -12.68 -9.44
CA GLU A 18 7.25 -13.16 -9.25
C GLU A 18 7.23 -14.64 -8.85
N ARG A 19 8.01 -15.47 -9.55
CA ARG A 19 8.13 -16.91 -9.26
C ARG A 19 8.63 -17.16 -7.84
N ARG A 20 9.63 -16.40 -7.39
CA ARG A 20 10.17 -16.51 -6.02
C ARG A 20 9.16 -16.06 -4.97
N LEU A 21 8.46 -14.94 -5.20
CA LEU A 21 7.44 -14.44 -4.29
C LEU A 21 6.30 -15.45 -4.12
N LEU A 22 5.81 -16.04 -5.21
CA LEU A 22 4.77 -17.06 -5.18
C LEU A 22 5.23 -18.34 -4.47
N ALA A 23 6.44 -18.81 -4.76
CA ALA A 23 6.99 -20.00 -4.12
C ALA A 23 7.25 -19.85 -2.62
N ALA A 24 7.50 -18.61 -2.15
CA ALA A 24 7.80 -18.29 -0.76
C ALA A 24 6.65 -17.58 -0.01
N GLN A 25 5.43 -17.57 -0.58
CA GLN A 25 4.31 -16.78 -0.06
C GLN A 25 4.03 -17.05 1.44
N PRO A 26 3.90 -18.31 1.92
CA PRO A 26 3.67 -18.56 3.35
C PRO A 26 4.78 -18.01 4.25
N GLN A 27 6.03 -18.13 3.82
CA GLN A 27 7.19 -17.66 4.58
C GLN A 27 7.24 -16.12 4.65
N ILE A 28 6.92 -15.45 3.54
CA ILE A 28 6.85 -13.99 3.46
C ILE A 28 5.73 -13.46 4.37
N GLU A 29 4.54 -14.04 4.28
CA GLU A 29 3.39 -13.66 5.11
C GLU A 29 3.65 -13.89 6.61
N HIS A 30 4.29 -15.01 6.96
CA HIS A 30 4.71 -15.29 8.34
C HIS A 30 5.73 -14.25 8.82
N TRP A 31 6.72 -13.92 7.99
CA TRP A 31 7.72 -12.92 8.31
C TRP A 31 7.09 -11.55 8.57
N PHE A 32 6.18 -11.08 7.70
CA PHE A 32 5.46 -9.81 7.89
C PHE A 32 4.68 -9.77 9.21
N ARG A 33 3.95 -10.83 9.57
CA ARG A 33 3.21 -10.88 10.85
C ARG A 33 4.14 -10.71 12.05
N ARG A 34 5.31 -11.34 12.04
CA ARG A 34 6.30 -11.14 13.11
C ARG A 34 6.84 -9.72 13.13
N GLN A 35 7.18 -9.16 11.97
CA GLN A 35 7.68 -7.80 11.90
C GLN A 35 6.65 -6.77 12.38
N PHE A 36 5.37 -6.96 12.08
CA PHE A 36 4.30 -6.09 12.56
C PHE A 36 3.92 -6.29 14.04
N ALA A 37 4.25 -7.44 14.62
CA ALA A 37 4.15 -7.65 16.06
C ALA A 37 5.26 -6.90 16.82
N GLU A 38 6.45 -6.81 16.23
CA GLU A 38 7.61 -6.08 16.80
C GLU A 38 7.57 -4.58 16.50
N HIS A 39 7.06 -4.19 15.33
CA HIS A 39 7.04 -2.83 14.82
C HIS A 39 5.63 -2.44 14.40
N VAL A 40 5.02 -1.51 15.14
CA VAL A 40 3.67 -1.05 14.83
C VAL A 40 3.68 -0.33 13.47
N PRO A 41 2.88 -0.77 12.48
CA PRO A 41 2.79 -0.06 11.21
C PRO A 41 2.12 1.31 11.40
N PRO A 42 2.41 2.30 10.52
CA PRO A 42 1.72 3.58 10.57
C PRO A 42 0.21 3.42 10.35
N PHE A 43 -0.57 4.44 10.73
CA PHE A 43 -2.03 4.43 10.56
C PHE A 43 -2.45 4.19 9.10
N TYR A 44 -1.73 4.84 8.17
CA TYR A 44 -1.88 4.73 6.73
C TYR A 44 -0.55 5.05 6.01
N GLY A 45 -0.52 4.83 4.70
CA GLY A 45 0.59 5.26 3.86
C GLY A 45 0.39 4.84 2.40
N SER A 46 1.07 5.51 1.48
CA SER A 46 1.19 5.07 0.08
C SER A 46 2.66 4.86 -0.28
N VAL A 47 2.91 3.95 -1.21
CA VAL A 47 4.25 3.66 -1.72
C VAL A 47 4.21 3.68 -3.23
N ASP A 48 5.04 4.52 -3.85
CA ASP A 48 5.19 4.56 -5.29
C ASP A 48 6.16 3.48 -5.74
N LEU A 49 5.74 2.67 -6.71
CA LEU A 49 6.55 1.61 -7.30
C LEU A 49 6.91 1.95 -8.74
N ARG A 50 8.12 1.58 -9.17
CA ARG A 50 8.51 1.59 -10.59
C ARG A 50 8.87 0.19 -11.06
N ASN A 51 8.22 -0.24 -12.14
CA ASN A 51 8.51 -1.48 -12.84
C ASN A 51 9.20 -1.19 -14.18
N SER A 52 10.44 -1.66 -14.31
CA SER A 52 11.27 -1.51 -15.52
C SER A 52 11.49 -2.82 -16.28
N GLY A 53 10.81 -3.90 -15.89
CA GLY A 53 11.00 -5.27 -16.43
C GLY A 53 12.23 -5.99 -15.86
N PHE A 54 13.35 -5.29 -15.71
CA PHE A 54 14.55 -5.84 -15.06
C PHE A 54 14.63 -5.55 -13.56
N LYS A 55 13.85 -4.58 -13.07
CA LYS A 55 13.79 -4.19 -11.65
C LYS A 55 12.40 -3.68 -11.28
N LEU A 56 11.91 -4.12 -10.12
CA LEU A 56 10.77 -3.55 -9.40
C LEU A 56 11.27 -2.94 -8.09
N ALA A 57 11.00 -1.67 -7.85
CA ALA A 57 11.49 -0.98 -6.66
C ALA A 57 10.51 0.08 -6.15
N PRO A 58 10.44 0.29 -4.82
CA PRO A 58 9.83 1.48 -4.26
C PRO A 58 10.69 2.71 -4.54
N VAL A 59 10.06 3.84 -4.83
CA VAL A 59 10.73 5.11 -5.12
C VAL A 59 10.29 6.25 -4.20
N ASP A 60 9.10 6.15 -3.60
CA ASP A 60 8.62 7.09 -2.60
C ASP A 60 7.74 6.38 -1.58
N MET A 61 7.75 6.86 -0.34
CA MET A 61 6.83 6.44 0.71
C MET A 61 6.24 7.68 1.37
N ASN A 62 4.93 7.88 1.17
CA ASN A 62 4.21 9.01 1.73
C ASN A 62 3.35 8.54 2.92
N LEU A 63 3.66 9.06 4.11
CA LEU A 63 2.89 8.81 5.32
C LEU A 63 1.61 9.65 5.42
N PHE A 64 1.39 10.60 4.51
CA PHE A 64 0.20 11.47 4.42
C PHE A 64 -0.35 11.46 2.98
N PRO A 65 -0.85 10.31 2.49
CA PRO A 65 -1.33 10.20 1.11
C PRO A 65 -2.56 11.09 0.86
N GLY A 66 -2.57 11.82 -0.26
CA GLY A 66 -3.70 12.69 -0.65
C GLY A 66 -4.66 12.09 -1.68
N GLY A 67 -4.34 10.92 -2.24
CA GLY A 67 -5.02 10.35 -3.42
C GLY A 67 -6.15 9.35 -3.14
N PHE A 68 -6.82 9.42 -1.99
CA PHE A 68 -7.86 8.45 -1.61
C PHE A 68 -9.02 8.37 -2.61
N ASN A 69 -9.33 9.46 -3.30
CA ASN A 69 -10.35 9.54 -4.35
C ASN A 69 -10.02 8.71 -5.61
N ASN A 70 -8.77 8.27 -5.77
CA ASN A 70 -8.34 7.43 -6.90
C ASN A 70 -8.53 5.94 -6.64
N LEU A 71 -8.91 5.53 -5.42
CA LEU A 71 -9.19 4.14 -5.10
C LEU A 71 -10.48 3.68 -5.81
N GLY A 72 -10.47 2.45 -6.33
CA GLY A 72 -11.67 1.86 -6.93
C GLY A 72 -12.80 1.72 -5.91
N ARG A 73 -14.05 1.94 -6.33
CA ARG A 73 -15.22 1.85 -5.43
C ARG A 73 -15.34 0.49 -4.74
N ASP A 74 -14.92 -0.57 -5.42
CA ASP A 74 -14.96 -1.94 -4.90
C ASP A 74 -13.97 -2.16 -3.74
N ALA A 75 -12.97 -1.29 -3.57
CA ALA A 75 -12.02 -1.35 -2.46
C ALA A 75 -12.57 -0.73 -1.17
N LEU A 76 -13.70 0.00 -1.22
CA LEU A 76 -14.23 0.71 -0.06
C LEU A 76 -14.51 -0.21 1.14
N PRO A 77 -15.14 -1.40 1.00
CA PRO A 77 -15.36 -2.29 2.15
C PRO A 77 -14.04 -2.72 2.81
N LEU A 78 -13.00 -3.00 2.02
CA LEU A 78 -11.68 -3.37 2.51
C LEU A 78 -10.98 -2.18 3.20
N ALA A 79 -11.12 -0.97 2.64
CA ALA A 79 -10.57 0.24 3.24
C ALA A 79 -11.21 0.54 4.60
N VAL A 80 -12.52 0.36 4.74
CA VAL A 80 -13.24 0.49 6.02
C VAL A 80 -12.68 -0.52 7.04
N GLN A 81 -12.54 -1.79 6.66
CA GLN A 81 -11.99 -2.81 7.55
C GLN A 81 -10.56 -2.46 8.01
N ALA A 82 -9.69 -2.07 7.07
CA ALA A 82 -8.31 -1.70 7.38
C ALA A 82 -8.22 -0.47 8.29
N ALA A 83 -9.07 0.55 8.07
CA ALA A 83 -9.14 1.74 8.90
C ALA A 83 -9.64 1.42 10.31
N THR A 84 -10.66 0.59 10.46
CA THR A 84 -11.15 0.13 11.78
C THR A 84 -10.04 -0.57 12.55
N MET A 85 -9.31 -1.50 11.91
CA MET A 85 -8.17 -2.17 12.54
C MET A 85 -7.05 -1.19 12.92
N ALA A 86 -6.79 -0.16 12.10
CA ALA A 86 -5.81 0.87 12.41
C ALA A 86 -6.22 1.74 13.61
N ILE A 87 -7.51 2.08 13.72
CA ILE A 87 -8.08 2.80 14.87
C ILE A 87 -7.97 1.92 16.13
N GLU A 88 -8.38 0.65 16.06
CA GLU A 88 -8.31 -0.27 17.20
C GLU A 88 -6.87 -0.44 17.72
N ARG A 89 -5.90 -0.56 16.82
CA ARG A 89 -4.47 -0.63 17.18
C ARG A 89 -3.94 0.67 17.79
N SER A 90 -4.40 1.82 17.30
CA SER A 90 -3.85 3.12 17.71
C SER A 90 -4.53 3.69 18.95
N CYS A 91 -5.87 3.65 19.01
CA CYS A 91 -6.70 4.12 20.11
C CYS A 91 -8.12 3.52 20.01
N CYS A 92 -8.33 2.35 20.59
CA CYS A 92 -9.62 1.63 20.57
C CYS A 92 -10.77 2.36 21.28
N THR A 93 -10.47 3.36 22.11
CA THR A 93 -11.47 4.16 22.82
C THR A 93 -11.85 5.45 22.09
N ALA A 94 -11.23 5.73 20.95
CA ALA A 94 -11.50 6.94 20.18
C ALA A 94 -12.97 7.00 19.75
N ARG A 95 -13.63 8.13 20.02
CA ARG A 95 -15.00 8.40 19.56
C ARG A 95 -15.07 9.51 18.50
N ASN A 96 -14.05 10.37 18.48
CA ASN A 96 -13.96 11.52 17.59
C ASN A 96 -12.59 11.51 16.92
N LEU A 97 -12.54 11.91 15.65
CA LEU A 97 -11.31 12.07 14.89
C LEU A 97 -11.28 13.50 14.32
N LEU A 98 -10.19 14.21 14.54
CA LEU A 98 -9.91 15.49 13.87
C LEU A 98 -9.02 15.22 12.67
N LEU A 99 -9.51 15.52 11.47
CA LEU A 99 -8.72 15.49 10.24
C LEU A 99 -8.18 16.89 9.97
N ILE A 100 -6.86 17.02 9.91
CA ILE A 100 -6.18 18.27 9.54
C ILE A 100 -5.70 18.09 8.09
N PRO A 101 -6.31 18.77 7.11
CA PRO A 101 -5.90 18.68 5.71
C PRO A 101 -4.64 19.50 5.45
N GLU A 102 -4.03 19.27 4.29
CA GLU A 102 -3.04 20.18 3.71
C GLU A 102 -3.62 21.59 3.53
N ASN A 103 -2.76 22.61 3.49
CA ASN A 103 -3.16 24.02 3.33
C ASN A 103 -3.72 24.36 1.93
N HIS A 104 -3.83 23.37 1.03
CA HIS A 104 -4.30 23.55 -0.34
C HIS A 104 -5.83 23.71 -0.39
N THR A 105 -6.29 24.93 -0.67
CA THR A 105 -7.73 25.27 -0.75
C THR A 105 -8.27 25.41 -2.17
N ARG A 106 -7.43 25.23 -3.19
CA ARG A 106 -7.77 25.48 -4.60
C ARG A 106 -7.50 24.30 -5.53
N ASN A 107 -6.98 23.20 -5.01
CA ASN A 107 -6.74 21.98 -5.80
C ASN A 107 -8.01 21.12 -5.74
N THR A 108 -8.60 20.84 -6.90
CA THR A 108 -9.86 20.07 -7.05
C THR A 108 -9.61 18.77 -7.78
#